data_AF-A0A7S2HX96-F1
#
_entry.id   AF-A0A7S2HX96-F1
#
_cell.length_a   1.000
_cell.length_b   1.000
_cell.length_c   1.000
_cell.angle_alpha   90.00
_cell.angle_beta   90.00
_cell.angle_gamma   90.00
#
_symmetry.space_group_name_H-M   'P 1'
#
loop_
_entity.id
_entity.type
_entity.pdbx_description
1 polymer ?
#
loop_
_entity_poly.entity_id
_entity_poly.type
_entity_poly.pdbx_seq_one_letter_code
_entity_poly.pdbx_strand_id
1 'polypeptide(L)'
;PAKEQLVSEDIAICGPDDMCGDRSWRIRGKSGEVVTVRLQVFDGHVSLTVLSPSAGTLKMGSVEGPERHSYYISGTFNDFGYEKMTYDESTQSTFRYKGKVSDICQEYFFITAEKENSQAFFPEAEAAYPGDSIVVGPQAASDASGFFIYSLKGGAEFE
;
A
#
# COMPACT_ATOMS: atom_id res chain seq x y z
N PRO A 1 -15.44 15.89 18.24
CA PRO A 1 -14.36 16.75 17.73
C PRO A 1 -13.92 16.30 16.33
N ALA A 2 -13.87 17.21 15.34
CA ALA A 2 -13.33 16.89 14.02
C ALA A 2 -11.80 16.82 14.11
N LYS A 3 -11.20 15.70 13.71
CA LYS A 3 -9.74 15.56 13.65
C LYS A 3 -9.17 16.53 12.60
N GLU A 4 -8.00 17.09 12.87
CA GLU A 4 -7.21 17.79 11.84
C GLU A 4 -6.88 16.80 10.73
N GLN A 5 -7.41 17.05 9.53
CA GLN A 5 -7.17 16.23 8.36
C GLN A 5 -6.32 17.06 7.40
N LEU A 6 -5.17 16.53 7.00
CA LEU A 6 -4.25 17.18 6.06
C LEU A 6 -4.99 17.37 4.73
N VAL A 7 -5.21 18.63 4.36
CA VAL A 7 -5.80 19.02 3.08
C VAL A 7 -4.65 19.47 2.19
N SER A 8 -3.99 18.52 1.52
CA SER A 8 -3.02 18.84 0.48
C SER A 8 -3.66 18.62 -0.89
N GLU A 9 -3.44 19.58 -1.80
CA GLU A 9 -3.88 19.50 -3.20
C GLU A 9 -2.99 18.55 -4.02
N ASP A 10 -1.85 18.13 -3.46
CA ASP A 10 -0.87 17.22 -4.07
C ASP A 10 -1.16 15.73 -3.78
N ILE A 11 -2.33 15.42 -3.20
CA ILE A 11 -2.68 14.05 -2.85
C ILE A 11 -3.23 13.34 -4.10
N ALA A 12 -2.52 12.31 -4.54
CA ALA A 12 -2.98 11.42 -5.59
C ALA A 12 -4.32 10.76 -5.25
N ILE A 13 -5.12 10.48 -6.28
CA ILE A 13 -6.32 9.68 -6.12
C ILE A 13 -5.91 8.23 -5.89
N CYS A 14 -6.08 7.76 -4.65
CA CYS A 14 -6.12 6.34 -4.37
C CYS A 14 -7.49 5.80 -4.83
N GLY A 15 -7.51 4.60 -5.42
CA GLY A 15 -8.70 4.05 -6.04
C GLY A 15 -9.85 3.83 -5.05
N PRO A 16 -11.01 3.34 -5.51
CA PRO A 16 -12.12 2.98 -4.63
C PRO A 16 -11.86 1.71 -3.81
N ASP A 17 -10.60 1.30 -3.65
CA ASP A 17 -10.24 0.10 -2.92
C ASP A 17 -10.37 0.32 -1.40
N ASP A 18 -10.53 -0.77 -0.65
CA ASP A 18 -10.61 -0.77 0.81
C ASP A 18 -9.33 -0.24 1.49
N MET A 19 -8.35 0.17 0.68
CA MET A 19 -7.11 0.78 1.12
C MET A 19 -7.26 2.25 1.52
N CYS A 20 -8.44 2.87 1.36
CA CYS A 20 -8.59 4.30 1.66
C CYS A 20 -8.79 4.65 3.15
N GLY A 21 -9.04 3.69 4.05
CA GLY A 21 -9.07 3.95 5.51
C GLY A 21 -9.91 5.17 5.91
N ASP A 22 -9.30 6.14 6.60
CA ASP A 22 -9.90 7.43 6.99
C ASP A 22 -9.60 8.58 6.01
N ARG A 23 -9.10 8.27 4.80
CA ARG A 23 -8.81 9.25 3.76
C ARG A 23 -10.10 9.66 3.07
N SER A 24 -10.38 10.96 3.10
CA SER A 24 -11.55 11.55 2.43
C SER A 24 -11.17 12.84 1.73
N TRP A 25 -11.71 13.07 0.53
CA TRP A 25 -11.57 14.36 -0.13
C TRP A 25 -12.45 15.42 0.55
N ARG A 26 -11.87 16.60 0.79
CA ARG A 26 -12.59 17.73 1.37
C ARG A 26 -12.72 18.85 0.34
N ILE A 27 -13.96 19.19 0.01
CA ILE A 27 -14.28 20.31 -0.86
C ILE A 27 -14.52 21.56 -0.01
N ARG A 28 -14.02 22.71 -0.44
CA ARG A 28 -14.24 24.01 0.19
C ARG A 28 -15.01 24.92 -0.75
N GLY A 29 -15.90 25.74 -0.20
CA GLY A 29 -16.80 26.59 -0.97
C GLY A 29 -17.55 27.60 -0.12
N LYS A 30 -18.14 28.61 -0.75
CA LYS A 30 -19.03 29.57 -0.07
C LYS A 30 -20.37 28.92 0.24
N SER A 31 -21.00 29.33 1.34
CA SER A 31 -22.35 28.88 1.67
C SER A 31 -23.33 29.22 0.53
N GLY A 32 -24.16 28.25 0.14
CA GLY A 32 -25.14 28.38 -0.94
C GLY A 32 -24.57 28.25 -2.36
N GLU A 33 -23.26 28.03 -2.53
CA GLU A 33 -22.71 27.77 -3.86
C GLU A 33 -22.97 26.33 -4.32
N VAL A 34 -23.12 26.14 -5.63
CA VAL A 34 -23.22 24.82 -6.25
C VAL A 34 -21.84 24.41 -6.74
N VAL A 35 -21.29 23.34 -6.17
CA VAL A 35 -20.03 22.74 -6.60
C VAL A 35 -20.35 21.55 -7.51
N THR A 36 -19.70 21.47 -8.67
CA THR A 36 -19.79 20.30 -9.55
C THR A 36 -18.59 19.40 -9.33
N VAL A 37 -18.84 18.12 -9.03
CA VAL A 37 -17.80 17.10 -8.89
C VAL A 37 -17.94 16.13 -10.05
N ARG A 38 -16.85 15.89 -10.78
CA ARG A 38 -16.79 14.95 -11.90
C ARG A 38 -15.68 13.93 -11.65
N LEU A 39 -16.07 12.69 -11.43
CA LEU A 39 -15.18 11.53 -11.43
C LEU A 39 -15.16 10.91 -12.82
N GLN A 40 -13.98 10.61 -13.34
CA GLN A 40 -13.81 9.90 -14.60
C GLN A 40 -12.80 8.77 -14.40
N VAL A 41 -13.20 7.56 -14.79
CA VAL A 41 -12.35 6.36 -14.79
C VAL A 41 -12.13 5.95 -16.24
N PHE A 42 -10.89 5.88 -16.68
CA PHE A 42 -10.53 5.49 -18.04
C PHE A 42 -9.27 4.62 -17.97
N ASP A 43 -9.39 3.36 -18.38
CA ASP A 43 -8.28 2.40 -18.38
C ASP A 43 -7.55 2.29 -17.02
N GLY A 44 -8.32 2.22 -15.93
CA GLY A 44 -7.76 2.19 -14.57
C GLY A 44 -7.28 3.55 -14.02
N HIS A 45 -7.02 4.53 -14.88
CA HIS A 45 -6.73 5.90 -14.47
C HIS A 45 -7.98 6.58 -13.93
N VAL A 46 -7.89 7.10 -12.72
CA VAL A 46 -8.97 7.83 -12.05
C VAL A 46 -8.63 9.31 -12.05
N SER A 47 -9.55 10.15 -12.52
CA SER A 47 -9.43 11.61 -12.45
C SER A 47 -10.64 12.22 -11.76
N LEU A 48 -10.41 13.17 -10.87
CA LEU A 48 -11.42 13.92 -10.13
C LEU A 48 -11.29 15.40 -10.48
N THR A 49 -12.34 15.98 -11.04
CA THR A 49 -12.44 17.42 -11.29
C THR A 49 -13.49 18.02 -10.36
N VAL A 50 -13.12 19.04 -9.59
CA VAL A 50 -14.04 19.81 -8.75
C VAL A 50 -14.13 21.22 -9.32
N LEU A 51 -15.33 21.65 -9.69
CA LEU A 51 -15.64 22.97 -10.20
C LEU A 51 -16.41 23.74 -9.12
N SER A 52 -15.79 24.76 -8.55
CA SER A 52 -16.40 25.70 -7.61
C SER A 52 -16.35 27.12 -8.20
N PRO A 53 -17.46 27.88 -8.17
CA PRO A 53 -17.43 29.29 -8.57
C PRO A 53 -16.48 30.14 -7.75
N SER A 54 -16.26 29.81 -6.47
CA SER A 54 -15.42 30.60 -5.56
C SER A 54 -13.98 30.09 -5.46
N ALA A 55 -13.75 28.79 -5.64
CA ALA A 55 -12.42 28.17 -5.55
C ALA A 55 -11.81 27.80 -6.90
N GLY A 56 -12.54 27.95 -8.02
CA GLY A 56 -12.05 27.63 -9.36
C GLY A 56 -12.18 26.15 -9.72
N THR A 57 -11.28 25.67 -10.58
CA THR A 57 -11.25 24.27 -11.05
C THR A 57 -10.07 23.54 -10.43
N LEU A 58 -10.34 22.56 -9.57
CA LEU A 58 -9.35 21.62 -9.06
C LEU A 58 -9.40 20.35 -9.89
N LYS A 59 -8.24 19.86 -10.33
CA LYS A 59 -8.10 18.57 -11.02
C LYS A 59 -7.06 17.72 -10.30
N MET A 60 -7.43 16.48 -9.99
CA MET A 60 -6.58 15.49 -9.36
C MET A 60 -6.65 14.20 -10.18
N GLY A 61 -5.58 13.39 -10.13
CA GLY A 61 -5.47 12.13 -10.87
C GLY A 61 -4.87 11.03 -10.01
N SER A 62 -5.10 9.77 -10.37
CA SER A 62 -4.33 8.64 -9.86
C SER A 62 -2.91 8.71 -10.40
N VAL A 63 -1.95 8.21 -9.63
CA VAL A 63 -0.59 7.94 -10.13
C VAL A 63 -0.65 6.65 -10.94
N GLU A 64 -0.06 6.69 -12.13
CA GLU A 64 -0.01 5.54 -13.02
C GLU A 64 1.21 4.68 -12.78
N GLY A 65 1.08 3.40 -13.13
CA GLY A 65 2.19 2.44 -13.09
C GLY A 65 2.64 2.08 -11.68
N PRO A 66 3.93 1.73 -11.49
CA PRO A 66 4.45 1.14 -10.25
C PRO A 66 4.49 2.11 -9.08
N GLU A 67 4.44 3.41 -9.35
CA GLU A 67 4.41 4.44 -8.31
C GLU A 67 3.03 4.58 -7.65
N ARG A 68 2.01 3.87 -8.18
CA ARG A 68 0.66 3.88 -7.61
C ARG A 68 0.61 3.36 -6.18
N HIS A 69 1.47 2.40 -5.84
CA HIS A 69 1.56 1.82 -4.51
C HIS A 69 3.02 1.62 -4.09
N SER A 70 3.32 1.91 -2.83
CA SER A 70 4.58 1.50 -2.21
C SER A 70 4.37 0.24 -1.38
N TYR A 71 5.13 -0.81 -1.70
CA TYR A 71 5.12 -2.05 -0.94
C TYR A 71 6.24 -2.09 0.09
N TYR A 72 5.95 -2.70 1.22
CA TYR A 72 6.85 -2.83 2.35
C TYR A 72 6.87 -4.27 2.84
N ILE A 73 8.01 -4.70 3.37
CA ILE A 73 8.13 -5.99 4.04
C ILE A 73 8.27 -5.77 5.54
N SER A 74 7.65 -6.65 6.32
CA SER A 74 7.74 -6.69 7.78
C SER A 74 7.94 -8.13 8.22
N GLY A 75 8.91 -8.37 9.09
CA GLY A 75 9.24 -9.72 9.52
C GLY A 75 10.20 -9.77 10.71
N THR A 76 10.54 -10.98 11.12
CA THR A 76 11.43 -11.18 12.27
C THR A 76 12.83 -10.60 12.06
N PHE A 77 13.31 -10.51 10.82
CA PHE A 77 14.63 -9.94 10.48
C PHE A 77 14.71 -8.41 10.62
N ASN A 78 13.59 -7.72 10.77
CA ASN A 78 13.54 -6.26 10.98
C ASN A 78 12.66 -5.87 12.19
N ASP A 79 12.54 -6.77 13.18
CA ASP A 79 11.71 -6.60 14.38
C ASP A 79 10.25 -6.21 14.05
N PHE A 80 9.71 -6.77 12.97
CA PHE A 80 8.42 -6.43 12.38
C PHE A 80 8.25 -4.94 12.01
N GLY A 81 9.36 -4.22 11.81
CA GLY A 81 9.38 -2.90 11.19
C GLY A 81 8.97 -2.94 9.72
N TYR A 82 8.75 -1.78 9.10
CA TYR A 82 8.41 -1.68 7.67
C TYR A 82 9.58 -1.19 6.85
N GLU A 83 10.16 -2.06 6.04
CA GLU A 83 11.22 -1.73 5.09
C GLU A 83 10.67 -1.69 3.66
N LYS A 84 11.04 -0.63 2.90
CA LYS A 84 10.49 -0.39 1.56
C LYS A 84 11.06 -1.41 0.56
N MET A 85 10.18 -2.05 -0.21
CA MET A 85 10.58 -2.87 -1.34
C MET A 85 10.93 -1.98 -2.55
N THR A 86 11.90 -2.40 -3.34
CA THR A 86 12.38 -1.65 -4.52
C THR A 86 11.69 -2.18 -5.77
N TYR A 87 11.05 -1.30 -6.53
CA TYR A 87 10.51 -1.66 -7.84
C TYR A 87 11.63 -2.01 -8.82
N ASP A 88 11.50 -3.15 -9.48
CA ASP A 88 12.44 -3.62 -10.50
C ASP A 88 11.95 -3.24 -11.89
N GLU A 89 12.50 -2.14 -12.43
CA GLU A 89 12.19 -1.62 -13.75
C GLU A 89 12.42 -2.64 -14.89
N SER A 90 13.31 -3.62 -14.70
CA SER A 90 13.63 -4.60 -15.74
C SER A 90 12.51 -5.60 -15.98
N THR A 91 11.71 -5.91 -14.95
CA THR A 91 10.58 -6.85 -15.04
C THR A 91 9.23 -6.14 -15.16
N GLN A 92 9.21 -4.82 -14.91
CA GLN A 92 8.03 -3.96 -14.92
C GLN A 92 6.86 -4.42 -14.03
N SER A 93 7.10 -5.37 -13.13
CA SER A 93 6.03 -6.04 -12.37
C SER A 93 6.48 -6.56 -11.00
N THR A 94 7.77 -6.46 -10.67
CA THR A 94 8.31 -7.04 -9.44
C THR A 94 8.75 -5.94 -8.48
N PHE A 95 8.41 -6.10 -7.21
CA PHE A 95 9.02 -5.37 -6.10
C PHE A 95 9.93 -6.35 -5.36
N ARG A 96 11.17 -5.94 -5.08
CA ARG A 96 12.20 -6.79 -4.48
C ARG A 96 12.60 -6.28 -3.11
N TYR A 97 12.90 -7.20 -2.22
CA TYR A 97 13.55 -6.93 -0.95
C TYR A 97 14.78 -7.83 -0.84
N LYS A 98 15.85 -7.37 -0.19
CA LYS A 98 17.02 -8.19 0.08
C LYS A 98 17.31 -8.17 1.56
N GLY A 99 17.29 -9.34 2.17
CA GLY A 99 17.50 -9.51 3.60
C GLY A 99 18.54 -10.57 3.90
N LYS A 100 18.80 -10.76 5.19
CA LYS A 100 19.62 -11.85 5.70
C LYS A 100 18.82 -12.60 6.76
N VAL A 101 18.87 -13.92 6.69
CA VAL A 101 18.36 -14.78 7.75
C VAL A 101 19.23 -14.58 8.99
N SER A 102 18.63 -14.46 10.16
CA SER A 102 19.30 -14.35 11.44
C SER A 102 20.00 -15.66 11.85
N ASP A 103 20.70 -15.65 12.98
CA ASP A 103 21.44 -16.84 13.46
C ASP A 103 20.52 -18.01 13.83
N ILE A 104 19.22 -17.76 14.06
CA ILE A 104 18.22 -18.82 14.29
C ILE A 104 17.77 -19.52 13.01
N CYS A 105 18.30 -19.10 11.85
CA CYS A 105 18.12 -19.78 10.57
C CYS A 105 16.66 -19.82 10.05
N GLN A 106 15.75 -19.07 10.68
CA GLN A 106 14.31 -19.06 10.41
C GLN A 106 13.80 -17.63 10.47
N GLU A 107 12.97 -17.25 9.50
CA GLU A 107 12.31 -15.94 9.47
C GLU A 107 10.83 -16.07 9.14
N TYR A 108 10.04 -15.16 9.70
CA TYR A 108 8.64 -14.97 9.36
C TYR A 108 8.43 -13.57 8.80
N PHE A 109 7.59 -13.41 7.79
CA PHE A 109 7.32 -12.10 7.22
C PHE A 109 5.95 -12.00 6.52
N PHE A 110 5.50 -10.78 6.31
CA PHE A 110 4.40 -10.44 5.41
C PHE A 110 4.74 -9.17 4.63
N ILE A 111 3.98 -8.90 3.57
CA ILE A 111 4.13 -7.69 2.76
C ILE A 111 2.94 -6.78 3.04
N THR A 112 3.11 -5.46 3.04
CA THR A 112 2.01 -4.51 3.17
C THR A 112 2.05 -3.46 2.06
N ALA A 113 0.88 -2.95 1.68
CA ALA A 113 0.78 -1.70 0.95
C ALA A 113 0.80 -0.51 1.92
N GLU A 114 1.49 0.57 1.56
CA GLU A 114 1.49 1.86 2.27
C GLU A 114 1.85 1.82 3.78
N LYS A 115 2.62 0.81 4.21
CA LYS A 115 2.96 0.55 5.63
C LYS A 115 1.73 0.33 6.53
N GLU A 116 0.62 -0.15 5.96
CA GLU A 116 -0.61 -0.36 6.72
C GLU A 116 -0.88 -1.86 6.92
N ASN A 117 -0.95 -2.31 8.17
CA ASN A 117 -1.20 -3.72 8.49
C ASN A 117 -2.58 -4.19 7.98
N SER A 118 -3.57 -3.29 7.92
CA SER A 118 -4.89 -3.55 7.32
C SER A 118 -4.83 -3.88 5.83
N GLN A 119 -3.68 -3.68 5.18
CA GLN A 119 -3.42 -3.92 3.77
C GLN A 119 -2.25 -4.88 3.57
N ALA A 120 -2.23 -5.95 4.37
CA ALA A 120 -1.20 -6.97 4.31
C ALA A 120 -1.51 -8.08 3.30
N PHE A 121 -0.44 -8.64 2.75
CA PHE A 121 -0.38 -9.82 1.91
C PHE A 121 0.41 -10.90 2.67
N PHE A 122 -0.22 -12.05 2.87
CA PHE A 122 0.30 -13.15 3.69
C PHE A 122 -0.25 -14.49 3.15
N PRO A 123 0.32 -15.65 3.52
CA PRO A 123 -0.20 -16.93 3.04
C PRO A 123 -1.52 -17.32 3.73
N GLU A 124 -2.41 -17.99 3.00
CA GLU A 124 -3.63 -18.60 3.55
C GLU A 124 -3.30 -19.61 4.67
N ALA A 125 -2.30 -20.46 4.45
CA ALA A 125 -1.80 -21.37 5.47
C ALA A 125 -0.71 -20.68 6.32
N GLU A 126 -0.87 -20.74 7.64
CA GLU A 126 0.09 -20.19 8.60
C GLU A 126 1.49 -20.76 8.38
N ALA A 127 2.50 -19.90 8.43
CA ALA A 127 3.92 -20.26 8.26
C ALA A 127 4.21 -21.05 6.96
N ALA A 128 3.43 -20.83 5.89
CA ALA A 128 3.72 -21.45 4.60
C ALA A 128 4.98 -20.85 3.98
N TYR A 129 5.76 -21.70 3.30
CA TYR A 129 6.87 -21.24 2.49
C TYR A 129 6.34 -20.44 1.28
N PRO A 130 7.05 -19.39 0.81
CA PRO A 130 6.69 -18.70 -0.41
C PRO A 130 6.50 -19.67 -1.59
N GLY A 131 5.30 -19.68 -2.17
CA GLY A 131 4.92 -20.57 -3.27
C GLY A 131 4.11 -21.81 -2.87
N ASP A 132 4.04 -22.16 -1.58
CA ASP A 132 3.34 -23.36 -1.09
C ASP A 132 1.87 -23.10 -0.69
N SER A 133 1.45 -21.85 -0.63
CA SER A 133 0.10 -21.44 -0.25
C SER A 133 -0.41 -20.31 -1.13
N ILE A 134 -1.74 -20.21 -1.27
CA ILE A 134 -2.39 -19.05 -1.89
C ILE A 134 -2.06 -17.81 -1.05
N VAL A 135 -1.77 -16.70 -1.72
CA VAL A 135 -1.61 -15.39 -1.08
C VAL A 135 -3.00 -14.80 -0.81
N VAL A 136 -3.22 -14.39 0.43
CA VAL A 136 -4.43 -13.70 0.89
C VAL A 136 -4.10 -12.22 1.09
N GLY A 137 -5.08 -11.36 0.82
CA GLY A 137 -4.98 -9.92 0.98
C GLY A 137 -5.31 -9.14 -0.29
N PRO A 138 -5.27 -7.79 -0.25
CA PRO A 138 -4.89 -6.98 0.91
C PRO A 138 -5.94 -7.02 2.02
N GLN A 139 -5.55 -7.43 3.23
CA GLN A 139 -6.39 -7.37 4.44
C GLN A 139 -5.53 -7.35 5.71
N ALA A 140 -6.16 -7.19 6.88
CA ALA A 140 -5.44 -7.20 8.16
C ALA A 140 -4.73 -8.55 8.42
N ALA A 141 -3.42 -8.50 8.71
CA ALA A 141 -2.65 -9.65 9.14
C ALA A 141 -2.80 -9.87 10.66
N SER A 142 -2.90 -11.12 11.08
CA SER A 142 -2.76 -11.51 12.49
C SER A 142 -1.29 -11.82 12.82
N ASP A 143 -0.96 -12.00 14.10
CA ASP A 143 0.40 -12.39 14.53
C ASP A 143 0.84 -13.75 13.96
N ALA A 144 -0.10 -14.61 13.57
CA ALA A 144 0.18 -15.91 12.93
C ALA A 144 0.22 -15.84 11.38
N SER A 145 -0.13 -14.69 10.82
CA SER A 145 -0.24 -14.47 9.37
C SER A 145 1.11 -14.07 8.79
N GLY A 146 1.92 -15.04 8.39
CA GLY A 146 3.22 -14.78 7.78
C GLY A 146 3.75 -15.93 6.94
N PHE A 147 4.48 -15.58 5.89
CA PHE A 147 5.34 -16.50 5.15
C PHE A 147 6.52 -16.92 6.03
N PHE A 148 7.03 -18.11 5.77
CA PHE A 148 8.19 -18.68 6.47
C PHE A 148 9.38 -18.85 5.53
N ILE A 149 10.58 -18.45 5.97
CA ILE A 149 11.84 -18.70 5.27
C ILE A 149 12.76 -19.48 6.20
N TYR A 150 13.49 -20.45 5.65
CA TYR A 150 14.50 -21.23 6.35
C TYR A 150 15.82 -21.26 5.56
N SER A 151 16.94 -21.21 6.28
CA SER A 151 18.28 -21.43 5.75
C SER A 151 19.04 -22.44 6.62
N LEU A 152 20.02 -23.14 6.07
CA LEU A 152 20.92 -24.00 6.86
C LEU A 152 22.01 -23.19 7.59
N LYS A 153 22.13 -21.90 7.28
CA LYS A 153 23.22 -21.04 7.74
C LYS A 153 22.68 -19.64 8.08
N GLY A 154 22.96 -19.19 9.30
CA GLY A 154 22.73 -17.81 9.72
C GLY A 154 23.54 -16.83 8.86
N GLY A 155 22.94 -15.67 8.58
CA GLY A 155 23.48 -14.65 7.70
C GLY A 155 23.38 -14.95 6.21
N ALA A 156 22.73 -16.06 5.81
CA ALA A 156 22.43 -16.31 4.40
C ALA A 156 21.49 -15.23 3.85
N GLU A 157 21.77 -14.77 2.63
CA GLU A 157 20.94 -13.77 1.96
C GLU A 157 19.69 -14.42 1.35
N PHE A 158 18.57 -13.69 1.40
CA PHE A 158 17.34 -14.03 0.71
C PHE A 158 16.82 -12.83 -0.08
N GLU A 159 16.03 -13.12 -1.11
CA GLU A 159 15.40 -12.13 -2.00
C GLU A 159 13.97 -12.53 -2.32
#